data_AF-W4KKW4-F1
#
_entry.id   AF-W4KKW4-F1
#
_cell.length_a   1.000
_cell.length_b   1.000
_cell.length_c   1.000
_cell.angle_alpha   90.00
_cell.angle_beta   90.00
_cell.angle_gamma   90.00
#
_symmetry.space_group_name_H-M   'P 1'
#
loop_
_entity.id
_entity.type
_entity.pdbx_description
1 polymer ?
#
loop_
_entity_poly.entity_id
_entity_poly.type
_entity_poly.pdbx_seq_one_letter_code
_entity_poly.pdbx_strand_id
1 'polypeptide(L)'
;QIIFQLHIPYDQLLKASILLSDFVYDFEVLYVQHKTSCLHFVPQCMHAITHTPSTTFRIGPLGCSLQFPMEQTIGDLGAETKQLSNPFANLAQHAL
;
A
#
# COMPACT_ATOMS: atom_id res chain seq x y z
N GLN A 1 -14.28 -4.50 7.94
CA GLN A 1 -14.28 -3.81 6.63
C GLN A 1 -14.32 -2.28 6.88
N ILE A 2 -13.28 -1.71 7.51
CA ILE A 2 -13.24 -0.28 7.91
C ILE A 2 -12.38 0.52 6.94
N ILE A 3 -11.12 0.10 6.75
CA ILE A 3 -10.09 0.82 6.00
C ILE A 3 -10.41 1.02 4.51
N PHE A 4 -11.28 0.17 3.94
CA PHE A 4 -11.60 0.18 2.50
C PHE A 4 -12.80 1.08 2.15
N GLN A 5 -13.36 1.83 3.10
CA GLN A 5 -14.46 2.74 2.82
C GLN A 5 -13.95 4.06 2.25
N LEU A 6 -14.71 4.67 1.36
CA LEU A 6 -14.39 5.99 0.78
C LEU A 6 -14.42 7.10 1.84
N HIS A 7 -15.36 7.01 2.77
CA HIS A 7 -15.51 7.95 3.87
C HIS A 7 -15.53 7.18 5.19
N ILE A 8 -14.54 7.43 6.05
CA ILE A 8 -14.37 6.70 7.30
C ILE A 8 -14.44 7.71 8.45
N PRO A 9 -15.38 7.55 9.39
CA PRO A 9 -15.44 8.42 10.56
C PRO A 9 -14.28 8.11 11.53
N TYR A 10 -13.91 9.11 12.33
CA TYR A 10 -12.71 9.04 13.18
C TYR A 10 -12.74 7.91 14.21
N ASP A 11 -13.89 7.63 14.80
CA ASP A 11 -14.11 6.53 15.75
C ASP A 11 -13.81 5.16 15.12
N GLN A 12 -14.19 4.98 13.85
CA GLN A 12 -13.87 3.77 13.11
C GLN A 12 -12.37 3.69 12.78
N LEU A 13 -11.71 4.81 12.47
CA LEU A 13 -10.25 4.82 12.27
C LEU A 13 -9.51 4.44 13.56
N LEU A 14 -9.94 4.94 14.71
CA LEU A 14 -9.36 4.56 16.00
C LEU A 14 -9.54 3.07 16.27
N LYS A 15 -10.75 2.55 16.03
CA LYS A 15 -11.03 1.10 16.14
C LYS A 15 -10.15 0.29 15.19
N ALA A 16 -9.96 0.76 13.96
CA ALA A 16 -9.10 0.07 13.00
C ALA A 16 -7.63 0.09 13.42
N SER A 17 -7.15 1.17 14.05
CA SER A 17 -5.80 1.22 14.61
C SER A 17 -5.53 0.14 15.65
N ILE A 18 -6.49 -0.12 16.53
CA ILE A 18 -6.39 -1.18 17.53
C ILE A 18 -6.38 -2.55 16.84
N LEU A 19 -7.40 -2.81 16.01
CA LEU A 19 -7.55 -4.11 15.33
C LEU A 19 -6.36 -4.48 14.44
N LEU A 20 -5.77 -3.51 13.74
CA LEU A 20 -4.60 -3.76 12.89
C LEU A 20 -3.32 -3.97 13.71
N SER A 21 -3.18 -3.29 14.85
CA SER A 21 -2.05 -3.50 15.75
C SER A 21 -2.11 -4.88 16.39
N ASP A 22 -3.29 -5.30 16.86
CA ASP A 22 -3.52 -6.63 17.42
C ASP A 22 -3.27 -7.71 16.35
N PHE A 23 -3.77 -7.52 15.14
CA PHE A 23 -3.50 -8.42 14.01
C PHE A 23 -2.00 -8.58 13.73
N VAL A 24 -1.24 -7.47 13.68
CA VAL A 24 0.19 -7.51 13.40
C VAL A 24 0.94 -8.21 14.53
N TYR A 25 0.54 -7.99 15.78
CA TYR A 25 1.10 -8.70 16.93
C TYR A 25 0.84 -10.22 16.84
N ASP A 26 -0.41 -10.62 16.60
CA ASP A 26 -0.78 -12.03 16.46
C ASP A 26 -0.06 -12.68 15.27
N PHE A 27 0.09 -11.96 14.16
CA PHE A 27 0.83 -12.43 13.00
C PHE A 27 2.31 -12.68 13.35
N GLU A 28 2.95 -11.72 14.02
CA GLU A 28 4.34 -11.83 14.46
C GLU A 28 4.53 -13.04 15.37
N VAL A 29 3.63 -13.25 16.34
CA VAL A 29 3.71 -14.38 17.28
C VAL A 29 3.49 -15.73 16.57
N LEU A 30 2.47 -15.84 15.72
CA LEU A 30 2.10 -17.12 15.11
C LEU A 30 3.07 -17.55 13.99
N TYR A 31 3.43 -16.62 13.12
CA TYR A 31 4.11 -16.94 11.85
C TYR A 31 5.58 -16.55 11.82
N VAL A 32 5.96 -15.43 12.43
CA VAL A 32 7.34 -14.92 12.41
C VAL A 32 8.16 -15.47 13.57
N GLN A 33 7.51 -15.61 14.74
CA GLN A 33 8.09 -16.14 15.97
C GLN A 33 9.38 -15.39 16.37
N HIS A 34 9.45 -14.09 16.05
CA HIS A 34 10.62 -13.24 16.26
C HIS A 34 11.91 -13.77 15.62
N LYS A 35 11.80 -14.59 14.56
CA LYS A 35 12.97 -15.14 13.86
C LYS A 35 13.62 -14.04 13.02
N THR A 36 14.89 -13.77 13.28
CA THR A 36 15.71 -12.80 12.54
C THR A 36 15.79 -13.12 11.04
N SER A 37 15.66 -14.39 10.66
CA SER A 37 15.58 -14.82 9.25
C SER A 37 14.40 -14.21 8.50
N CYS A 38 13.34 -13.77 9.17
CA CYS A 38 12.15 -13.18 8.56
C CYS A 38 12.16 -11.65 8.56
N LEU A 39 13.17 -11.03 9.19
CA LEU A 39 13.24 -9.59 9.44
C LEU A 39 13.24 -8.75 8.14
N HIS A 40 13.71 -9.32 7.03
CA HIS A 40 13.90 -8.63 5.77
C HIS A 40 12.64 -8.53 4.90
N PHE A 41 11.60 -9.34 5.17
CA PHE A 41 10.38 -9.36 4.35
C PHE A 41 9.14 -8.94 5.13
N VAL A 42 8.95 -9.54 6.31
CA VAL A 42 7.66 -9.48 6.99
C VAL A 42 7.46 -8.19 7.79
N PRO A 43 8.43 -7.68 8.57
CA PRO A 43 8.21 -6.51 9.40
C PRO A 43 7.85 -5.27 8.58
N GLN A 44 8.42 -5.08 7.40
CA GLN A 44 8.16 -3.87 6.60
C GLN A 44 6.72 -3.84 6.07
N CYS A 45 6.23 -4.94 5.48
CA CYS A 45 4.87 -5.00 4.97
C CYS A 45 3.84 -4.98 6.12
N MET A 46 4.12 -5.65 7.24
CA MET A 46 3.24 -5.64 8.41
C MET A 46 3.23 -4.28 9.12
N HIS A 47 4.38 -3.61 9.23
CA HIS A 47 4.45 -2.26 9.80
C HIS A 47 3.67 -1.25 8.97
N ALA A 48 3.72 -1.34 7.63
CA ALA A 48 2.93 -0.47 6.76
C ALA A 48 1.42 -0.57 7.04
N ILE A 49 0.92 -1.76 7.40
CA ILE A 49 -0.49 -1.95 7.77
C ILE A 49 -0.83 -1.14 9.04
N THR A 50 0.05 -1.11 10.04
CA THR A 50 -0.18 -0.32 11.27
C THR A 50 -0.27 1.19 11.04
N HIS A 51 0.39 1.70 10.00
CA HIS A 51 0.31 3.12 9.60
C HIS A 51 -0.92 3.47 8.78
N THR A 52 -1.72 2.48 8.39
CA THR A 52 -2.85 2.72 7.50
C THR A 52 -3.91 3.66 8.07
N PRO A 53 -4.33 3.56 9.35
CA PRO A 53 -5.32 4.47 9.93
C PRO A 53 -4.82 5.91 10.02
N SER A 54 -3.57 6.12 10.45
CA SER A 54 -2.97 7.44 10.58
C SER A 54 -2.76 8.10 9.21
N THR A 55 -2.35 7.31 8.22
CA THR A 55 -2.24 7.76 6.82
C THR A 55 -3.61 8.13 6.27
N THR A 56 -4.61 7.28 6.51
CA THR A 56 -6.00 7.51 6.07
C THR A 56 -6.59 8.77 6.69
N PHE A 57 -6.29 9.04 7.96
CA PHE A 57 -6.68 10.29 8.61
C PHE A 57 -6.01 11.51 7.97
N ARG A 58 -4.72 11.42 7.63
CA ARG A 58 -3.93 12.55 7.14
C ARG A 58 -4.19 12.91 5.68
N ILE A 59 -4.29 11.91 4.80
CA ILE A 59 -4.33 12.11 3.34
C ILE A 59 -5.53 11.40 2.66
N GLY A 60 -6.45 10.84 3.45
CA GLY A 60 -7.57 10.06 2.95
C GLY A 60 -7.22 8.59 2.67
N PRO A 61 -8.22 7.74 2.38
CA PRO A 61 -8.04 6.31 2.20
C PRO A 61 -6.95 5.98 1.17
N LEU A 62 -6.10 4.99 1.49
CA LEU A 62 -5.00 4.54 0.64
C LEU A 62 -5.41 4.23 -0.80
N GLY A 63 -6.64 3.69 -0.98
CA GLY A 63 -7.20 3.41 -2.30
C GLY A 63 -7.28 4.65 -3.19
N CYS A 64 -7.67 5.79 -2.61
CA CYS A 64 -7.80 7.05 -3.33
C CYS A 64 -6.47 7.80 -3.43
N SER A 65 -5.68 7.81 -2.36
CA SER A 65 -4.46 8.64 -2.27
C SER A 65 -3.23 8.00 -2.91
N LEU A 66 -3.18 6.67 -3.04
CA LEU A 66 -2.04 5.95 -3.58
C LEU A 66 -2.44 5.00 -4.72
N GLN A 67 -3.38 4.09 -4.48
CA GLN A 67 -3.66 3.02 -5.44
C GLN A 67 -4.19 3.56 -6.77
N PHE A 68 -5.23 4.38 -6.74
CA PHE A 68 -5.82 4.97 -7.95
C PHE A 68 -4.80 5.74 -8.82
N PRO A 69 -4.00 6.70 -8.30
CA PRO A 69 -3.03 7.39 -9.13
C PRO A 69 -1.92 6.48 -9.64
N MET A 70 -1.48 5.47 -8.85
CA MET A 70 -0.49 4.49 -9.32
C MET A 70 -1.04 3.61 -10.44
N GLU A 71 -2.25 3.08 -10.31
CA GLU A 71 -2.87 2.24 -11.35
C GLU A 71 -3.08 3.02 -12.64
N GLN A 72 -3.53 4.28 -12.53
CA GLN A 72 -3.62 5.19 -13.67
C GLN A 72 -2.26 5.37 -14.34
N THR A 73 -1.21 5.66 -13.56
CA THR A 73 0.17 5.83 -14.06
C THR A 73 0.66 4.57 -14.77
N ILE A 74 0.42 3.38 -14.20
CA ILE A 74 0.79 2.10 -14.83
C ILE A 74 0.05 1.93 -16.17
N GLY A 75 -1.23 2.27 -16.23
CA GLY A 75 -2.01 2.23 -17.46
C GLY A 75 -1.44 3.14 -18.56
N ASP A 76 -1.08 4.36 -18.20
CA ASP A 76 -0.52 5.35 -19.12
C ASP A 76 0.86 4.92 -19.64
N LEU A 77 1.76 4.49 -18.75
CA LEU A 77 3.08 3.95 -19.12
C LEU A 77 2.96 2.67 -19.98
N GLY A 78 2.00 1.80 -19.64
CA GLY A 78 1.71 0.60 -20.43
C GLY A 78 1.20 0.93 -21.83
N ALA A 79 0.45 2.03 -21.99
CA ALA A 79 0.02 2.51 -23.30
C ALA A 79 1.19 3.03 -24.14
N GLU A 80 2.20 3.65 -23.53
CA GLU A 80 3.42 4.12 -24.21
C GLU A 80 4.34 2.98 -24.67
N THR A 81 4.20 1.79 -24.09
CA THR A 81 5.05 0.61 -24.38
C THR A 81 4.69 -0.12 -25.69
N LYS A 82 3.69 0.35 -26.44
CA LYS A 82 3.06 -0.43 -27.53
C LYS A 82 3.82 -0.47 -28.87
N GLN A 83 5.00 0.14 -28.98
CA GLN A 83 5.76 0.16 -30.24
C GLN A 83 6.49 -1.17 -30.48
N LEU A 84 6.08 -1.92 -31.51
CA LEU A 84 6.57 -3.29 -31.77
C LEU A 84 8.09 -3.41 -31.98
N SER A 85 8.72 -2.40 -32.60
CA SER A 85 10.15 -2.41 -32.93
C SER A 85 11.04 -1.83 -31.83
N ASN A 86 10.50 -0.95 -30.99
CA ASN A 86 11.20 -0.33 -29.87
C ASN A 86 10.19 0.04 -28.78
N PRO A 87 9.80 -0.93 -27.93
CA PRO A 87 8.72 -0.76 -26.97
C PRO A 87 8.93 0.40 -26.00
N PHE A 88 10.17 0.72 -25.67
CA PHE A 88 10.50 1.74 -24.66
C PHE A 88 10.87 3.11 -25.24
N ALA A 89 10.76 3.30 -26.56
CA ALA A 89 11.15 4.55 -27.22
C ALA A 89 10.45 5.78 -26.62
N ASN A 90 9.13 5.68 -26.43
CA ASN A 90 8.31 6.76 -25.88
C ASN A 90 8.63 7.01 -24.39
N LEU A 91 8.76 5.93 -23.61
CA LEU A 91 9.14 6.00 -22.19
C LEU A 91 10.51 6.67 -21.99
N ALA A 92 11.48 6.34 -22.84
CA ALA A 92 12.83 6.93 -22.77
C ALA A 92 12.84 8.44 -23.04
N GLN A 93 11.88 8.94 -23.84
CA GLN A 93 11.74 10.39 -24.08
C GLN A 93 11.22 11.14 -22.84
N HIS A 94 10.46 10.47 -21.97
CA HIS A 94 9.88 11.05 -20.76
C HIS A 94 10.80 10.95 -19.53
N ALA A 95 11.90 10.20 -19.61
CA ALA A 95 12.80 9.92 -18.50
C ALA A 95 13.90 10.99 -18.27
N LEU A 96 13.93 12.06 -19.07
CA LEU A 96 14.87 13.19 -19.00
C LEU A 96 14.25 14.39 -18.28
#